data_AF-A0A382MXE9-F1
#
_entry.id   AF-A0A382MXE9-F1
#
_cell.length_a   1.000
_cell.length_b   1.000
_cell.length_c   1.000
_cell.angle_alpha   90.00
_cell.angle_beta   90.00
_cell.angle_gamma   90.00
#
_symmetry.space_group_name_H-M   'P 1'
#
loop_
_entity.id
_entity.type
_entity.pdbx_description
1 polymer ?
#
loop_
_entity_poly.entity_id
_entity_poly.type
_entity_poly.pdbx_seq_one_letter_code
_entity_poly.pdbx_strand_id
1 'polypeptide(L)'
;MDAKLGWRFARIVTDSPASRMKKILFLFPLILAACQSAPQRPLEFTTMIAHWANYDDPAYLPFVKEARPELAQIGFYGAHYWSLGDTKFGQGYPGHFPKIGLKENRDWFIQRNRDLHKLDVLVIGHFNIEFLVGDPKSKEGPRGFFKFYNELWDEKQLGPKPV
;
A
#
# COMPACT_ATOMS: atom_id res chain seq x y z
N MET A 1 39.16 -62.06 19.44
CA MET A 1 40.04 -60.92 19.06
C MET A 1 39.48 -59.72 19.77
N ASP A 2 40.08 -59.44 20.91
CA ASP A 2 39.55 -58.54 21.93
C ASP A 2 40.58 -57.45 22.19
N ALA A 3 40.04 -56.30 22.57
CA ALA A 3 40.62 -55.35 23.50
C ALA A 3 41.68 -54.32 23.02
N LYS A 4 41.18 -53.08 23.02
CA LYS A 4 41.62 -51.96 23.87
C LYS A 4 42.80 -51.12 23.38
N LEU A 5 42.42 -49.99 22.76
CA LEU A 5 43.18 -48.74 22.73
C LEU A 5 43.45 -48.26 24.17
N GLY A 6 44.73 -48.15 24.53
CA GLY A 6 45.19 -47.50 25.75
C GLY A 6 45.26 -45.98 25.60
N TRP A 7 44.81 -45.26 26.64
CA TRP A 7 45.08 -43.84 26.83
C TRP A 7 46.40 -43.67 27.58
N ARG A 8 47.30 -42.82 27.08
CA ARG A 8 48.30 -42.13 27.90
C ARG A 8 48.49 -40.70 27.42
N PHE A 9 48.17 -39.78 28.34
CA PHE A 9 48.59 -38.39 28.35
C PHE A 9 50.10 -38.28 28.55
N ALA A 10 50.76 -37.37 27.83
CA ALA A 10 51.78 -36.48 28.42
C ALA A 10 52.09 -35.33 27.46
N ARG A 11 52.08 -34.12 28.04
CA ARG A 11 52.29 -32.80 27.43
C ARG A 11 53.63 -32.67 26.73
N ILE A 12 53.65 -31.91 25.62
CA ILE A 12 54.76 -31.00 25.34
C ILE A 12 54.18 -29.61 25.05
N VAL A 13 54.87 -28.66 25.67
CA VAL A 13 54.59 -27.23 25.80
C VAL A 13 54.72 -26.53 24.46
N THR A 14 53.99 -25.44 24.38
CA THR A 14 53.86 -24.46 23.30
C THR A 14 55.20 -24.02 22.73
N ASP A 15 55.28 -24.01 21.40
CA ASP A 15 55.83 -22.87 20.66
C ASP A 15 55.13 -22.78 19.30
N SER A 16 54.45 -21.66 19.10
CA SER A 16 53.88 -21.25 17.81
C SER A 16 54.95 -20.47 17.06
N PRO A 17 55.10 -20.69 15.75
CA PRO A 17 54.76 -19.56 14.91
C PRO A 17 53.99 -19.94 13.63
N ALA A 18 53.09 -19.04 13.26
CA ALA A 18 52.64 -18.79 11.90
C ALA A 18 51.90 -19.94 11.18
N SER A 19 50.67 -20.22 11.62
CA SER A 19 49.66 -20.84 10.77
C SER A 19 48.57 -19.81 10.42
N ARG A 20 48.75 -19.18 9.26
CA ARG A 20 47.69 -18.83 8.29
C ARG A 20 46.31 -18.58 8.91
N MET A 21 46.13 -17.39 9.50
CA MET A 21 44.83 -16.82 9.82
C MET A 21 43.94 -16.93 8.57
N LYS A 22 43.00 -17.88 8.58
CA LYS A 22 41.86 -17.86 7.66
C LYS A 22 41.20 -16.50 7.89
N LYS A 23 41.31 -15.62 6.90
CA LYS A 23 40.50 -14.40 6.82
C LYS A 23 39.04 -14.84 6.71
N ILE A 24 38.41 -15.17 7.83
CA ILE A 24 36.96 -15.09 7.97
C ILE A 24 36.72 -13.59 8.04
N LEU A 25 36.72 -12.98 6.86
CA LEU A 25 36.26 -11.62 6.66
C LEU A 25 34.78 -11.68 7.02
N PHE A 26 34.44 -11.08 8.17
CA PHE A 26 33.08 -10.81 8.60
C PHE A 26 32.32 -10.16 7.44
N LEU A 27 31.55 -10.95 6.70
CA LEU A 27 30.55 -10.50 5.72
C LEU A 27 29.24 -10.16 6.45
N PHE A 28 29.36 -9.34 7.50
CA PHE A 28 28.23 -8.77 8.23
C PHE A 28 28.60 -7.31 8.55
N PRO A 29 28.50 -6.42 7.55
CA PRO A 29 27.51 -5.35 7.68
C PRO A 29 26.97 -4.93 6.31
N LEU A 30 26.22 -5.80 5.61
CA LEU A 30 25.46 -5.36 4.43
C LEU A 30 23.93 -5.51 4.59
N ILE A 31 23.46 -6.04 5.72
CA ILE A 31 22.02 -6.23 5.96
C ILE A 31 21.37 -4.98 6.59
N LEU A 32 22.16 -4.01 7.07
CA LEU A 32 21.61 -2.77 7.67
C LEU A 32 21.24 -1.68 6.65
N ALA A 33 21.52 -1.86 5.36
CA ALA A 33 21.40 -0.79 4.36
C ALA A 33 20.03 -0.67 3.66
N ALA A 34 19.00 -1.45 4.04
CA ALA A 34 17.75 -1.49 3.26
C ALA A 34 16.45 -1.33 4.06
N CYS A 35 16.50 -0.91 5.32
CA CYS A 35 15.33 -0.32 5.96
C CYS A 35 15.48 1.21 5.90
N GLN A 36 15.23 1.80 4.72
CA GLN A 36 14.84 3.22 4.71
C GLN A 36 13.50 3.29 5.45
N SER A 37 13.55 3.68 6.72
CA SER A 37 12.34 4.05 7.46
C SER A 37 11.61 5.11 6.65
N ALA A 38 10.28 4.98 6.53
CA ALA A 38 9.47 6.00 5.89
C ALA A 38 9.83 7.38 6.48
N PRO A 39 9.86 8.46 5.66
CA PRO A 39 10.13 9.80 6.16
C PRO A 39 9.27 10.07 7.38
N GLN A 40 9.90 10.46 8.49
CA GLN A 40 9.20 10.72 9.74
C GLN A 40 8.48 12.07 9.58
N ARG A 41 7.21 12.01 9.18
CA ARG A 41 6.37 13.20 9.00
C ARG A 41 5.85 13.69 10.36
N PRO A 42 5.71 15.00 10.56
CA PRO A 42 4.99 15.53 11.71
C PRO A 42 3.56 14.97 11.76
N LEU A 43 3.00 14.84 12.96
CA LEU A 43 1.59 14.46 13.14
C LEU A 43 0.63 15.56 12.65
N GLU A 44 1.11 16.80 12.70
CA GLU A 44 0.37 18.00 12.31
C GLU A 44 0.71 18.38 10.87
N PHE A 45 -0.25 18.99 10.19
CA PHE A 45 -0.07 19.59 8.88
C PHE A 45 -0.70 20.99 8.87
N THR A 46 -0.20 21.84 7.98
CA THR A 46 -0.63 23.23 7.83
C THR A 46 -1.30 23.50 6.48
N THR A 47 -1.03 22.66 5.47
CA THR A 47 -1.54 22.85 4.12
C THR A 47 -2.20 21.59 3.56
N MET A 48 -3.38 21.76 2.96
CA MET A 48 -4.14 20.68 2.37
C MET A 48 -4.89 21.16 1.12
N ILE A 49 -4.83 20.36 0.04
CA ILE A 49 -5.78 20.47 -1.06
C ILE A 49 -6.99 19.59 -0.72
N ALA A 50 -8.14 20.21 -0.49
CA ALA A 50 -9.40 19.53 -0.23
C ALA A 50 -10.34 19.70 -1.44
N HIS A 51 -10.66 18.61 -2.13
CA HIS A 51 -11.59 18.64 -3.26
C HIS A 51 -12.19 17.27 -3.55
N TRP A 52 -13.33 17.27 -4.25
CA TRP A 52 -14.11 16.06 -4.57
C TRP A 52 -13.99 15.64 -6.04
N ALA A 53 -13.44 16.49 -6.91
CA ALA A 53 -13.44 16.31 -8.36
C ALA A 53 -12.19 16.92 -9.02
N ASN A 54 -11.97 16.63 -10.30
CA ASN A 54 -10.90 17.20 -11.14
C ASN A 54 -9.48 16.85 -10.69
N TYR A 55 -9.32 15.84 -9.83
CA TYR A 55 -8.00 15.27 -9.52
C TYR A 55 -7.44 14.49 -10.71
N ASP A 56 -8.16 14.32 -11.80
CA ASP A 56 -7.72 13.72 -13.05
C ASP A 56 -7.34 14.74 -14.14
N ASP A 57 -7.58 16.03 -13.89
CA ASP A 57 -7.22 17.12 -14.80
C ASP A 57 -5.69 17.13 -15.08
N PRO A 58 -5.24 17.29 -16.34
CA PRO A 58 -3.82 17.38 -16.68
C PRO A 58 -3.05 18.47 -15.93
N ALA A 59 -3.71 19.57 -15.56
CA ALA A 59 -3.11 20.68 -14.81
C ALA A 59 -2.97 20.39 -13.31
N TYR A 60 -3.58 19.32 -12.80
CA TYR A 60 -3.59 19.03 -11.37
C TYR A 60 -2.19 18.81 -10.78
N LEU A 61 -1.37 17.93 -11.37
CA LEU A 61 -0.02 17.67 -10.84
C LEU A 61 0.91 18.88 -10.95
N PRO A 62 0.92 19.67 -12.06
CA PRO A 62 1.59 20.96 -12.10
C PRO A 62 1.16 21.89 -10.96
N PHE A 63 -0.14 22.03 -10.72
CA PHE A 63 -0.67 22.83 -9.61
C PHE A 63 -0.17 22.33 -8.24
N VAL A 64 -0.24 21.02 -7.98
CA VAL A 64 0.25 20.43 -6.72
C VAL A 64 1.73 20.72 -6.52
N LYS A 65 2.54 20.59 -7.58
CA LYS A 65 3.98 20.86 -7.53
C LYS A 65 4.28 22.30 -7.14
N GLU A 66 3.51 23.26 -7.65
CA GLU A 66 3.68 24.68 -7.33
C GLU A 66 3.17 25.02 -5.93
N ALA A 67 1.97 24.53 -5.58
CA ALA A 67 1.33 24.77 -4.30
C ALA A 67 2.06 24.13 -3.11
N ARG A 68 2.78 23.02 -3.34
CA ARG A 68 3.53 22.25 -2.32
C ARG A 68 2.71 21.97 -1.04
N PRO A 69 1.51 21.38 -1.16
CA PRO A 69 0.74 21.02 0.02
C PRO A 69 1.37 19.85 0.76
N GLU A 70 1.11 19.74 2.06
CA GLU A 70 1.48 18.56 2.84
C GLU A 70 0.49 17.41 2.58
N LEU A 71 -0.79 17.73 2.39
CA LEU A 71 -1.87 16.75 2.14
C LEU A 71 -2.65 17.05 0.86
N ALA A 72 -3.10 16.00 0.19
CA ALA A 72 -4.11 16.07 -0.85
C ALA A 72 -5.21 15.04 -0.60
N GLN A 73 -6.46 15.50 -0.57
CA GLN A 73 -7.61 14.61 -0.62
C GLN A 73 -7.85 14.15 -2.06
N ILE A 74 -7.78 12.85 -2.30
CA ILE A 74 -8.01 12.26 -3.62
C ILE A 74 -9.08 11.19 -3.54
N GLY A 75 -10.10 11.32 -4.38
CA GLY A 75 -11.05 10.26 -4.63
C GLY A 75 -11.99 9.92 -3.48
N PHE A 76 -12.94 9.05 -3.79
CA PHE A 76 -13.89 8.47 -2.86
C PHE A 76 -13.59 6.98 -2.68
N TYR A 77 -13.63 6.51 -1.44
CA TYR A 77 -13.39 5.13 -1.07
C TYR A 77 -14.63 4.53 -0.39
N GLY A 78 -14.55 3.24 -0.05
CA GLY A 78 -15.61 2.58 0.70
C GLY A 78 -16.88 2.39 -0.12
N ALA A 79 -18.03 2.60 0.53
CA ALA A 79 -19.33 2.33 -0.06
C ALA A 79 -19.52 3.05 -1.40
N HIS A 80 -19.08 4.30 -1.55
CA HIS A 80 -19.17 5.02 -2.83
C HIS A 80 -18.38 4.35 -3.96
N TYR A 81 -17.13 3.99 -3.67
CA TYR A 81 -16.28 3.29 -4.62
C TYR A 81 -16.90 1.97 -5.05
N TRP A 82 -17.28 1.14 -4.08
CA TRP A 82 -17.85 -0.18 -4.36
C TRP A 82 -19.22 -0.11 -5.02
N SER A 83 -20.02 0.92 -4.73
CA SER A 83 -21.37 1.05 -5.29
C SER A 83 -21.39 1.59 -6.71
N LEU A 84 -20.45 2.48 -7.04
CA LEU A 84 -20.52 3.30 -8.25
C LEU A 84 -19.31 3.11 -9.18
N GLY A 85 -18.20 2.60 -8.69
CA GLY A 85 -16.93 2.53 -9.41
C GLY A 85 -16.97 1.64 -10.67
N ASP A 86 -17.86 0.65 -10.75
CA ASP A 86 -18.10 -0.13 -11.98
C ASP A 86 -19.10 0.52 -12.94
N THR A 87 -19.76 1.60 -12.53
CA THR A 87 -20.91 2.17 -13.25
C THR A 87 -20.53 3.48 -13.93
N LYS A 88 -21.23 3.82 -15.02
CA LYS A 88 -21.13 5.16 -15.64
C LYS A 88 -21.55 6.30 -14.70
N PHE A 89 -22.38 6.02 -13.70
CA PHE A 89 -22.87 7.03 -12.76
C PHE A 89 -21.77 7.50 -11.79
N GLY A 90 -20.77 6.65 -11.55
CA GLY A 90 -19.64 6.97 -10.68
C GLY A 90 -18.77 8.13 -11.17
N GLN A 91 -18.84 8.48 -12.46
CA GLN A 91 -18.11 9.62 -13.02
C GLN A 91 -18.77 10.98 -12.69
N GLY A 92 -20.02 10.95 -12.23
CA GLY A 92 -20.73 12.13 -11.74
C GLY A 92 -20.57 12.34 -10.24
N TYR A 93 -21.33 13.30 -9.73
CA TYR A 93 -21.42 13.55 -8.30
C TYR A 93 -21.99 12.32 -7.54
N PRO A 94 -21.45 11.96 -6.35
CA PRO A 94 -20.34 12.62 -5.66
C PRO A 94 -18.95 12.07 -6.02
N GLY A 95 -18.86 10.87 -6.62
CA GLY A 95 -17.60 10.13 -6.73
C GLY A 95 -16.57 10.72 -7.69
N HIS A 96 -17.04 11.30 -8.81
CA HIS A 96 -16.20 11.82 -9.89
C HIS A 96 -15.06 10.88 -10.29
N PHE A 97 -15.36 9.58 -10.39
CA PHE A 97 -14.36 8.56 -10.66
C PHE A 97 -13.76 8.73 -12.07
N PRO A 98 -12.42 8.64 -12.19
CA PRO A 98 -11.69 8.94 -13.43
C PRO A 98 -11.82 7.83 -14.49
N LYS A 99 -12.24 6.63 -14.07
CA LYS A 99 -12.46 5.47 -14.93
C LYS A 99 -13.81 4.82 -14.61
N ILE A 100 -14.25 3.93 -15.49
CA ILE A 100 -15.35 3.01 -15.23
C ILE A 100 -14.73 1.62 -15.06
N GLY A 101 -15.08 0.94 -13.96
CA GLY A 101 -14.55 -0.36 -13.57
C GLY A 101 -13.77 -0.30 -12.25
N LEU A 102 -13.97 -1.30 -11.39
CA LEU A 102 -13.32 -1.37 -10.07
C LEU A 102 -11.81 -1.62 -10.17
N LYS A 103 -11.33 -2.30 -11.21
CA LYS A 103 -9.89 -2.51 -11.40
C LYS A 103 -9.25 -1.26 -12.00
N GLU A 104 -9.89 -0.69 -13.00
CA GLU A 104 -9.44 0.48 -13.75
C GLU A 104 -9.31 1.70 -12.84
N ASN A 105 -10.30 1.94 -11.98
CA ASN A 105 -10.23 3.01 -10.99
C ASN A 105 -9.13 2.75 -9.95
N ARG A 106 -9.02 1.52 -9.43
CA ARG A 106 -7.99 1.16 -8.45
C ARG A 106 -6.59 1.39 -9.01
N ASP A 107 -6.34 0.88 -10.21
CA ASP A 107 -5.03 0.97 -10.85
C ASP A 107 -4.69 2.45 -11.15
N TRP A 108 -5.70 3.25 -11.53
CA TRP A 108 -5.55 4.70 -11.68
C TRP A 108 -5.20 5.39 -10.36
N PHE A 109 -5.92 5.09 -9.27
CA PHE A 109 -5.64 5.68 -7.95
C PHE A 109 -4.26 5.28 -7.42
N ILE A 110 -3.85 4.03 -7.61
CA ILE A 110 -2.49 3.58 -7.26
C ILE A 110 -1.45 4.44 -7.97
N GLN A 111 -1.62 4.69 -9.27
CA GLN A 111 -0.69 5.51 -10.04
C GLN A 111 -0.72 6.97 -9.58
N ARG A 112 -1.91 7.57 -9.40
CA ARG A 112 -2.06 8.94 -8.91
C ARG A 112 -1.42 9.14 -7.53
N ASN A 113 -1.60 8.20 -6.62
CA ASN A 113 -1.00 8.26 -5.29
C ASN A 113 0.52 8.20 -5.37
N ARG A 114 1.09 7.36 -6.23
CA ARG A 114 2.54 7.34 -6.49
C ARG A 114 3.04 8.67 -7.03
N ASP A 115 2.30 9.30 -7.93
CA ASP A 115 2.71 10.59 -8.52
C ASP A 115 2.66 11.73 -7.49
N LEU A 116 1.69 11.72 -6.58
CA LEU A 116 1.64 12.65 -5.44
C LEU A 116 2.76 12.39 -4.42
N HIS A 117 3.08 11.13 -4.14
CA HIS A 117 4.19 10.79 -3.24
C HIS A 117 5.55 11.22 -3.81
N LYS A 118 5.74 11.23 -5.13
CA LYS A 118 6.95 11.80 -5.77
C LYS A 118 7.09 13.31 -5.55
N LEU A 119 5.98 13.99 -5.23
CA LEU A 119 5.93 15.42 -4.89
C LEU A 119 5.99 15.65 -3.36
N ASP A 120 6.30 14.61 -2.58
CA ASP A 120 6.30 14.60 -1.11
C ASP A 120 4.95 14.96 -0.46
N VAL A 121 3.84 14.73 -1.17
CA VAL A 121 2.48 14.97 -0.66
C VAL A 121 1.93 13.71 0.00
N LEU A 122 1.26 13.81 1.15
CA LEU A 122 0.46 12.74 1.74
C LEU A 122 -0.91 12.66 1.06
N VAL A 123 -1.34 11.46 0.67
CA VAL A 123 -2.67 11.26 0.11
C VAL A 123 -3.64 10.77 1.16
N ILE A 124 -4.80 11.42 1.24
CA ILE A 124 -5.93 10.94 2.05
C ILE A 124 -7.13 10.66 1.15
N GLY A 125 -7.87 9.60 1.46
CA GLY A 125 -9.07 9.22 0.74
C GLY A 125 -10.33 9.72 1.44
N HIS A 126 -11.30 10.22 0.67
CA HIS A 126 -12.60 10.58 1.24
C HIS A 126 -13.45 9.33 1.45
N PHE A 127 -13.98 9.17 2.67
CA PHE A 127 -14.88 8.07 3.02
C PHE A 127 -16.18 8.67 3.57
N ASN A 128 -17.27 8.55 2.80
CA ASN A 128 -18.58 9.03 3.23
C ASN A 128 -19.45 7.85 3.66
N ILE A 129 -20.02 7.96 4.86
CA ILE A 129 -20.85 6.93 5.52
C ILE A 129 -22.35 7.28 5.45
N GLU A 130 -22.69 8.54 5.20
CA GLU A 130 -24.06 9.06 5.24
C GLU A 130 -24.86 8.71 3.98
N PHE A 131 -24.24 8.80 2.80
CA PHE A 131 -24.88 8.45 1.54
C PHE A 131 -24.56 7.01 1.14
N LEU A 132 -25.25 6.04 1.76
CA LEU A 132 -25.21 4.66 1.28
C LEU A 132 -26.02 4.56 -0.01
N VAL A 133 -25.34 4.26 -1.12
CA VAL A 133 -26.00 4.04 -2.40
C VAL A 133 -26.36 2.57 -2.50
N GLY A 134 -27.65 2.25 -2.45
CA GLY A 134 -28.10 0.91 -2.79
C GLY A 134 -29.46 0.53 -2.22
N ASP A 135 -30.18 -0.28 -2.98
CA ASP A 135 -31.40 -0.94 -2.53
C ASP A 135 -31.17 -2.44 -2.68
N PRO A 136 -31.21 -3.24 -1.60
CA PRO A 136 -30.96 -4.67 -1.68
C PRO A 136 -32.08 -5.43 -2.41
N LYS A 137 -33.28 -4.84 -2.54
CA LYS A 137 -34.49 -5.49 -3.08
C LYS A 137 -35.21 -4.61 -4.11
N SER A 138 -34.46 -3.84 -4.90
CA SER A 138 -35.08 -3.04 -5.95
C SER A 138 -35.76 -3.94 -6.99
N LYS A 139 -36.70 -3.40 -7.77
CA LYS A 139 -37.40 -4.16 -8.81
C LYS A 139 -36.45 -4.70 -9.87
N GLU A 140 -35.30 -4.06 -10.04
CA GLU A 140 -34.25 -4.43 -10.99
C GLU A 140 -33.15 -5.31 -10.36
N GLY A 141 -33.33 -5.77 -9.10
CA GLY A 141 -32.32 -6.52 -8.33
C GLY A 141 -31.54 -5.65 -7.35
N PRO A 142 -30.50 -6.18 -6.66
CA PRO A 142 -29.65 -5.38 -5.78
C PRO A 142 -28.98 -4.22 -6.52
N ARG A 143 -28.93 -3.04 -5.91
CA ARG A 143 -28.26 -1.85 -6.48
C ARG A 143 -27.15 -1.33 -5.58
N GLY A 144 -26.25 -0.54 -6.17
CA GLY A 144 -25.13 0.09 -5.48
C GLY A 144 -24.30 -0.93 -4.72
N PHE A 145 -24.07 -0.69 -3.42
CA PHE A 145 -23.20 -1.55 -2.61
C PHE A 145 -23.68 -3.01 -2.58
N PHE A 146 -24.99 -3.24 -2.54
CA PHE A 146 -25.54 -4.59 -2.51
C PHE A 146 -25.33 -5.34 -3.83
N LYS A 147 -25.30 -4.62 -4.96
CA LYS A 147 -24.91 -5.22 -6.24
C LYS A 147 -23.46 -5.68 -6.19
N PHE A 148 -22.56 -4.78 -5.79
CA PHE A 148 -21.14 -5.10 -5.63
C PHE A 148 -20.94 -6.32 -4.72
N TYR A 149 -21.56 -6.30 -3.55
CA TYR A 149 -21.41 -7.35 -2.56
C TYR A 149 -21.86 -8.71 -3.11
N ASN A 150 -22.92 -8.75 -3.91
CA ASN A 150 -23.48 -9.99 -4.44
C ASN A 150 -22.82 -10.48 -5.73
N GLU A 151 -22.39 -9.56 -6.60
CA GLU A 151 -22.01 -9.90 -7.98
C GLU A 151 -20.54 -9.63 -8.28
N LEU A 152 -19.90 -8.69 -7.56
CA LEU A 152 -18.59 -8.15 -7.92
C LEU A 152 -17.53 -8.36 -6.83
N TRP A 153 -17.85 -9.13 -5.79
CA TRP A 153 -16.91 -9.46 -4.73
C TRP A 153 -15.82 -10.39 -5.26
N ASP A 154 -14.59 -9.87 -5.38
CA ASP A 154 -13.44 -10.66 -5.79
C ASP A 154 -12.77 -11.30 -4.57
N GLU A 155 -13.05 -12.59 -4.33
CA GLU A 155 -12.46 -13.32 -3.20
C GLU A 155 -10.93 -13.45 -3.27
N LYS A 156 -10.33 -13.38 -4.46
CA LYS A 156 -8.87 -13.43 -4.59
C LYS A 156 -8.22 -12.16 -4.05
N GLN A 157 -8.93 -11.03 -4.14
CA GLN A 157 -8.42 -9.73 -3.72
C GLN A 157 -8.89 -9.35 -2.31
N LEU A 158 -10.16 -9.60 -1.98
CA LEU A 158 -10.82 -9.14 -0.77
C LEU A 158 -10.91 -10.22 0.31
N GLY A 159 -10.55 -11.46 -0.02
CA GLY A 159 -10.75 -12.61 0.85
C GLY A 159 -12.19 -13.13 0.80
N PRO A 160 -12.53 -14.11 1.65
CA PRO A 160 -13.86 -14.70 1.67
C PRO A 160 -14.92 -13.63 1.94
N LYS A 161 -16.04 -13.73 1.24
CA LYS A 161 -17.16 -12.82 1.45
C LYS A 161 -17.67 -12.94 2.91
N PRO A 162 -17.87 -11.82 3.62
CA PRO A 162 -18.47 -11.83 4.95
C PRO A 162 -19.85 -12.53 4.95
N VAL A 163 -20.26 -13.05 6.11
CA VAL A 163 -21.54 -13.76 6.29
C VAL A 163 -22.49 -12.93 7.12
#